data_AF-A0A924B3C6-F1
#
_entry.id   AF-A0A924B3C6-F1
#
_cell.length_a   1.000
_cell.length_b   1.000
_cell.length_c   1.000
_cell.angle_alpha   90.00
_cell.angle_beta   90.00
_cell.angle_gamma   90.00
#
_symmetry.space_group_name_H-M   'P 1'
#
loop_
_entity.id
_entity.type
_entity.pdbx_description
1 polymer ?
#
loop_
_entity_poly.entity_id
_entity_poly.type
_entity_poly.pdbx_seq_one_letter_code
_entity_poly.pdbx_strand_id
1 'polypeptide(L)' 'SVVLPVGERIGQLIFHTTGEVDGDYSDGRKGMSGKYQNTSNLDELIASWSPEQMLPRAYKDERHAAPIIKGLPKGMK' A
#
# COMPACT_ATOMS: atom_id res chain seq x y z
N SER A 1 -1.50 -19.09 23.85
CA SER A 1 -2.18 -17.77 23.88
C SER A 1 -1.18 -16.75 24.38
N VAL A 2 -1.10 -15.58 23.76
CA VAL A 2 -0.24 -14.47 24.20
C VAL A 2 -1.17 -13.33 24.63
N VAL A 3 -0.96 -12.79 25.83
CA VAL A 3 -1.73 -11.64 26.32
C VAL A 3 -1.19 -10.36 25.67
N LEU A 4 -2.06 -9.52 25.13
CA LEU A 4 -1.73 -8.22 24.56
C LEU A 4 -2.36 -7.12 25.40
N PRO A 5 -1.62 -6.52 26.36
CA PRO A 5 -2.13 -5.42 27.17
C PRO A 5 -2.39 -4.18 26.33
N VAL A 6 -3.42 -3.41 26.68
CA VAL A 6 -3.70 -2.11 26.06
C VAL A 6 -2.57 -1.14 26.42
N GLY A 7 -1.98 -0.51 25.40
CA GLY A 7 -0.88 0.45 25.56
C GLY A 7 0.52 -0.17 25.52
N GLU A 8 0.64 -1.49 25.40
CA GLU A 8 1.93 -2.17 25.25
C GLU A 8 2.57 -1.81 23.90
N ARG A 9 3.91 -1.75 23.85
CA ARG A 9 4.64 -1.37 22.63
C ARG A 9 4.64 -2.55 21.65
N ILE A 10 3.89 -2.44 20.56
CA ILE A 10 3.74 -3.53 19.56
C ILE A 10 4.73 -3.40 18.39
N GLY A 11 5.32 -2.23 18.20
CA GLY A 11 6.27 -2.00 17.11
C GLY A 11 6.94 -0.64 17.15
N GLN A 12 7.67 -0.33 16.09
CA GLN A 12 8.39 0.93 15.88
C GLN A 12 8.36 1.31 14.40
N LEU A 13 8.40 2.60 14.12
CA LEU A 13 8.59 3.13 12.78
C LEU A 13 10.07 3.48 12.59
N ILE A 14 10.66 2.98 11.51
CA ILE A 14 12.05 3.28 11.15
C ILE A 14 12.02 4.04 9.82
N PHE A 15 12.46 5.29 9.86
CA PHE A 15 12.49 6.17 8.69
C PHE A 15 13.82 5.99 7.95
N HIS A 16 13.74 5.87 6.62
CA HIS A 16 14.91 5.81 5.74
C HIS A 16 14.82 6.94 4.72
N THR A 17 15.96 7.54 4.41
CA THR A 17 16.04 8.54 3.34
C THR A 17 16.11 7.83 1.99
N THR A 18 15.34 8.33 1.03
CA THR A 18 15.40 7.93 -0.39
C THR A 18 15.83 9.12 -1.24
N GLY A 19 16.29 8.87 -2.47
CA GLY A 19 16.42 9.91 -3.50
C GLY A 19 15.05 10.40 -3.98
N GLU A 20 15.05 11.28 -4.98
CA GLU A 20 13.82 11.78 -5.60
C GLU A 20 12.94 10.62 -6.12
N VAL A 21 11.63 10.77 -5.92
CA VAL A 21 10.62 9.81 -6.35
C VAL A 21 9.66 10.48 -7.32
N ASP A 22 9.21 9.73 -8.33
CA ASP A 22 8.31 10.24 -9.38
C ASP A 22 6.94 10.70 -8.86
N GLY A 23 6.54 10.29 -7.65
CA GLY A 23 5.26 10.61 -7.03
C GLY A 23 5.13 9.98 -5.64
N ASP A 24 4.15 10.46 -4.87
CA ASP A 24 3.85 9.94 -3.54
C ASP A 24 2.85 8.75 -3.59
N TYR A 25 2.53 8.20 -2.43
CA TYR A 25 1.63 7.04 -2.34
C TYR A 25 0.17 7.38 -2.71
N SER A 26 -0.25 8.64 -2.62
CA SER A 26 -1.56 9.12 -3.05
C SER A 26 -1.64 9.31 -4.57
N ASP A 27 -0.61 9.86 -5.20
CA ASP A 27 -0.60 10.16 -6.64
C ASP A 27 -0.33 8.92 -7.50
N GLY A 28 0.39 7.94 -6.94
CA GLY A 28 0.62 6.65 -7.56
C GLY A 28 1.64 6.69 -8.71
N ARG A 29 2.24 5.53 -9.01
CA ARG A 29 3.05 5.38 -10.23
C ARG A 29 2.12 5.14 -11.40
N LYS A 30 2.03 6.08 -12.34
CA LYS A 30 1.30 5.92 -13.62
C LYS A 30 -0.16 5.47 -13.44
N GLY A 31 -0.89 6.07 -12.49
CA GLY A 31 -2.30 5.77 -12.24
C GLY A 31 -2.57 4.65 -11.24
N MET A 32 -1.53 4.06 -10.62
CA MET A 32 -1.67 3.09 -9.54
C MET A 32 -1.55 3.80 -8.18
N SER A 33 -2.62 4.48 -7.74
CA SER A 33 -2.66 5.10 -6.41
C SER A 33 -2.72 4.03 -5.32
N GLY A 34 -2.18 4.36 -4.15
CA GLY A 34 -2.19 3.48 -2.99
C GLY A 34 -3.61 3.13 -2.55
N LYS A 35 -3.90 1.83 -2.36
CA LYS A 35 -5.24 1.35 -1.91
C LYS A 35 -5.73 1.96 -0.59
N TYR A 36 -4.79 2.47 0.20
CA TYR A 36 -5.00 2.94 1.56
C TYR A 36 -4.85 4.45 1.72
N GLN A 37 -4.40 5.18 0.70
CA GLN A 37 -4.21 6.64 0.78
C GLN A 37 -4.76 7.32 -0.47
N ASN A 38 -5.75 8.20 -0.27
CA ASN A 38 -6.44 8.89 -1.35
C ASN A 38 -6.03 10.37 -1.49
N THR A 39 -5.32 10.91 -0.50
CA THR A 39 -4.88 12.32 -0.45
C THR A 39 -3.57 12.40 0.33
N SER A 40 -2.73 13.38 0.00
CA SER A 40 -1.53 13.77 0.75
C SER A 40 -1.76 14.99 1.63
N ASN A 41 -2.96 15.59 1.60
CA ASN A 41 -3.31 16.69 2.48
C ASN A 41 -3.55 16.19 3.92
N LEU A 42 -2.74 16.65 4.86
CA LEU A 42 -2.79 16.20 6.25
C LEU A 42 -4.11 16.56 6.95
N ASP A 43 -4.65 17.75 6.72
CA ASP A 43 -5.89 18.20 7.37
C ASP A 43 -7.09 17.37 6.88
N GLU A 44 -7.12 17.04 5.58
CA GLU A 44 -8.12 16.16 4.98
C GLU A 44 -8.01 14.73 5.53
N LEU A 45 -6.79 14.21 5.68
CA LEU A 45 -6.57 12.90 6.29
C LEU A 45 -7.09 12.86 7.73
N ILE A 46 -6.77 13.87 8.55
CA ILE A 46 -7.25 13.93 9.94
C ILE A 46 -8.77 13.96 9.99
N ALA A 47 -9.41 14.75 9.13
CA ALA A 47 -10.87 14.91 9.12
C ALA A 47 -11.61 13.66 8.61
N SER A 48 -11.01 12.89 7.70
CA SER A 48 -11.66 11.77 7.01
C SER A 48 -11.22 10.38 7.49
N TRP A 49 -10.23 10.29 8.37
CA TRP A 49 -9.71 9.02 8.85
C TRP A 49 -10.71 8.28 9.75
N SER A 50 -10.77 6.96 9.61
CA SER A 50 -11.52 6.08 10.50
C SER A 50 -10.82 4.72 10.66
N PRO A 51 -11.00 4.02 11.79
CA PRO A 51 -10.34 2.72 12.04
C PRO A 51 -10.63 1.66 10.97
N GLU A 52 -11.80 1.69 10.33
CA GLU A 52 -12.21 0.76 9.28
C GLU A 52 -11.31 0.86 8.04
N GLN A 53 -10.61 1.97 7.86
CA GLN A 53 -9.65 2.15 6.78
C GLN A 53 -8.40 1.28 6.93
N MET A 54 -8.13 0.76 8.14
CA MET A 54 -7.06 -0.22 8.40
C MET A 54 -7.43 -1.65 7.95
N LEU A 55 -8.69 -1.90 7.58
CA LEU A 55 -9.10 -3.23 7.13
C LEU A 55 -8.44 -3.59 5.79
N PRO A 56 -7.94 -4.83 5.63
CA PRO A 56 -7.32 -5.26 4.37
C PRO A 56 -8.25 -5.11 3.17
N ARG A 57 -7.78 -4.42 2.12
CA ARG A 57 -8.55 -4.16 0.90
C ARG A 57 -8.15 -5.05 -0.28
N ALA A 58 -7.82 -6.32 0.01
CA ALA A 58 -7.39 -7.29 -1.01
C ALA A 58 -8.47 -7.55 -2.09
N TYR A 59 -9.74 -7.30 -1.77
CA TYR A 59 -10.84 -7.39 -2.74
C TYR A 59 -10.77 -6.32 -3.84
N LYS A 60 -9.96 -5.27 -3.67
CA LYS A 60 -9.70 -4.25 -4.70
C LYS A 60 -8.58 -4.65 -5.68
N ASP A 61 -7.98 -5.83 -5.51
CA ASP A 61 -6.96 -6.34 -6.43
C ASP A 61 -7.57 -6.94 -7.69
N GLU A 62 -7.24 -6.35 -8.84
CA GLU A 62 -7.44 -7.00 -10.12
C GLU A 62 -6.23 -7.87 -10.45
N ARG A 63 -6.46 -9.16 -10.69
CA ARG A 63 -5.41 -10.09 -11.12
C ARG A 63 -5.35 -10.11 -12.63
N HIS A 64 -4.26 -9.61 -13.20
CA HIS A 64 -3.97 -9.78 -14.61
C HIS A 64 -3.04 -10.97 -14.84
N ALA A 65 -3.21 -11.67 -15.96
CA ALA A 65 -2.25 -12.66 -16.40
C ALA A 65 -0.91 -11.98 -16.68
N ALA A 66 0.20 -12.68 -16.38
CA ALA A 66 1.52 -12.17 -16.71
C ALA A 66 1.61 -11.86 -18.22
N PRO A 67 2.25 -10.74 -18.60
CA PRO A 67 2.41 -10.39 -20.00
C PRO A 67 3.26 -11.45 -20.70
N ILE A 68 2.91 -11.75 -21.95
CA ILE A 68 3.67 -12.71 -22.76
C ILE A 68 5.03 -12.09 -23.11
N ILE A 69 6.11 -12.68 -22.62
CA ILE A 69 7.48 -12.26 -22.96
C ILE A 69 7.90 -12.95 -24.25
N LYS A 70 8.24 -12.16 -25.28
CA LYS A 70 8.73 -12.68 -26.56
C LYS A 70 10.05 -13.44 -26.35
N GLY A 71 10.08 -14.72 -26.68
CA GLY A 71 11.25 -15.59 -26.53
C GLY A 71 11.17 -16.57 -25.35
N LEU A 72 10.12 -16.52 -24.52
CA LEU A 72 9.94 -17.51 -23.45
C LEU A 72 9.51 -18.87 -24.04
N PRO A 73 10.09 -20.00 -23.59
CA PRO A 73 9.67 -21.33 -24.02
C PRO A 73 8.22 -21.64 -23.66
N LYS A 74 7.51 -22.39 -24.52
CA LYS A 74 6.14 -22.85 -24.26
C LYS A 74 6.11 -23.65 -22.94
N GLY A 75 5.45 -23.13 -21.91
CA GLY A 75 5.28 -23.80 -20.62
C GLY A 75 5.87 -23.07 -19.41
N MET A 76 6.71 -22.05 -19.59
CA MET A 76 7.04 -21.11 -18.52
C MET A 76 5.96 -20.02 -18.49
N LYS A 77 5.27 -19.91 -17.35
CA LYS A 77 4.32 -18.83 -17.02
C LYS A 77 5.01 -17.81 -16.15
#